data_AF-A0A1A9D4G9-F1
#
_entry.id   AF-A0A1A9D4G9-F1
#
_cell.length_a   1.000
_cell.length_b   1.000
_cell.length_c   1.000
_cell.angle_alpha   90.00
_cell.angle_beta   90.00
_cell.angle_gamma   90.00
#
_symmetry.space_group_name_H-M   'P 1'
#
loop_
_entity.id
_entity.type
_entity.pdbx_description
1 polymer ?
#
loop_
_entity_poly.entity_id
_entity_poly.type
_entity_poly.pdbx_seq_one_letter_code
_entity_poly.pdbx_strand_id
1 'polypeptide(L)'
;MCDSEREADRANGETGKGSIVGDGKDGGGSGSLRRGVGALEQFQRRVNALLADFEGSPAGRSKVAAQKVSRASLSGQNACFAEADGLYTQYNRVHESLVALSKSLGDQIEYLSLGVHAAAVGFDNVDDDTRRRFYTIQTRLDAEREAAHAEHAQAGKAGKPEQPRSDTNGPSAYDDLGDS
;
A
#
# COMPACT_ATOMS: atom_id res chain seq x y z
N MET A 1 -59.20 3.53 -21.55
CA MET A 1 -59.38 4.73 -20.71
C MET A 1 -58.01 5.40 -20.69
N CYS A 2 -57.62 6.13 -21.73
CA CYS A 2 -58.35 7.26 -22.33
C CYS A 2 -58.78 8.22 -21.24
N ASP A 3 -58.04 9.32 -21.13
CA ASP A 3 -58.52 10.69 -21.29
C ASP A 3 -57.58 11.62 -20.49
N SER A 4 -56.81 12.48 -21.16
CA SER A 4 -57.28 13.82 -21.61
C SER A 4 -57.33 14.76 -20.40
N GLU A 5 -56.81 15.97 -20.38
CA GLU A 5 -56.44 16.94 -21.40
C GLU A 5 -55.75 18.09 -20.60
N ARG A 6 -54.73 18.77 -21.15
CA ARG A 6 -54.81 20.16 -21.70
C ARG A 6 -55.00 21.23 -20.59
N GLU A 7 -54.39 22.41 -20.58
CA GLU A 7 -54.02 23.31 -21.66
C GLU A 7 -53.22 24.51 -21.08
N ALA A 8 -52.19 24.91 -21.82
CA ALA A 8 -51.72 26.27 -22.18
C ALA A 8 -51.40 27.38 -21.15
N ASP A 9 -50.27 28.06 -21.39
CA ASP A 9 -50.21 29.37 -22.10
C ASP A 9 -48.74 29.64 -22.49
N ARG A 10 -48.35 29.69 -23.78
CA ARG A 10 -48.34 30.81 -24.75
C ARG A 10 -47.45 32.02 -24.41
N ALA A 11 -46.72 32.41 -25.46
CA ALA A 11 -45.97 33.64 -25.73
C ALA A 11 -44.62 33.78 -24.97
N ASN A 12 -43.53 34.24 -25.56
CA ASN A 12 -43.40 35.25 -26.61
C ASN A 12 -42.07 35.05 -27.37
N GLY A 13 -42.05 35.37 -28.67
CA GLY A 13 -40.85 35.34 -29.48
C GLY A 13 -40.04 36.63 -29.34
N GLU A 14 -38.72 36.55 -29.56
CA GLU A 14 -37.97 37.67 -30.10
C GLU A 14 -36.69 37.21 -30.81
N THR A 15 -36.52 37.79 -31.98
CA THR A 15 -35.41 37.69 -32.93
C THR A 15 -34.13 38.32 -32.39
N GLY A 16 -32.97 37.76 -32.74
CA GLY A 16 -31.69 38.46 -32.53
C GLY A 16 -30.49 37.74 -33.12
N LYS A 17 -30.20 38.00 -34.40
CA LYS A 17 -28.87 37.77 -34.98
C LYS A 17 -27.87 38.66 -34.24
N GLY A 18 -26.78 38.07 -33.73
CA GLY A 18 -25.65 38.80 -33.16
C GLY A 18 -24.41 37.92 -33.15
N SER A 19 -23.53 38.15 -34.12
CA SER A 19 -22.17 37.60 -34.19
C SER A 19 -21.37 37.98 -32.95
N ILE A 20 -20.71 37.01 -32.31
CA ILE A 20 -19.51 37.24 -31.51
C ILE A 20 -18.48 36.16 -31.84
N VAL A 21 -17.66 36.45 -32.84
CA VAL A 21 -16.25 36.04 -32.82
C VAL A 21 -15.63 36.74 -31.61
N GLY A 22 -15.10 35.94 -30.69
CA GLY A 22 -14.38 36.41 -29.52
C GLY A 22 -13.24 35.45 -29.22
N ASP A 23 -12.14 35.60 -29.95
CA ASP A 23 -10.81 35.22 -29.48
C ASP A 23 -10.60 35.84 -28.08
N GLY A 24 -10.33 34.99 -27.08
CA GLY A 24 -10.26 35.45 -25.70
C GLY A 24 -9.74 34.40 -24.73
N LYS A 25 -8.49 33.97 -24.94
CA LYS A 25 -7.49 33.62 -23.90
C LYS A 25 -8.02 33.49 -22.45
N ASP A 26 -8.60 32.35 -22.10
CA ASP A 26 -8.95 32.04 -20.72
C ASP A 26 -7.77 31.39 -19.98
N GLY A 27 -7.22 32.13 -19.01
CA GLY A 27 -6.19 31.69 -18.09
C GLY A 27 -6.66 30.59 -17.13
N GLY A 28 -6.70 29.34 -17.63
CA GLY A 28 -7.20 28.15 -16.93
C GLY A 28 -6.36 27.61 -15.77
N GLY A 29 -5.39 28.36 -15.24
CA GLY A 29 -4.50 27.88 -14.18
C GLY A 29 -5.14 27.81 -12.79
N SER A 30 -5.82 28.88 -12.37
CA SER A 30 -6.23 29.01 -10.96
C SER A 30 -7.46 28.17 -10.59
N GLY A 31 -8.42 28.01 -11.51
CA GLY A 31 -9.64 27.22 -11.28
C GLY A 31 -9.38 25.70 -11.27
N SER A 32 -8.48 25.23 -12.12
CA SER A 32 -8.03 23.82 -12.14
C SER A 32 -7.26 23.48 -10.86
N LEU A 33 -6.35 24.35 -10.43
CA LEU A 33 -5.59 24.17 -9.19
C LEU A 33 -6.48 24.22 -7.95
N ARG A 34 -7.43 25.16 -7.84
CA ARG A 34 -8.38 25.21 -6.72
C ARG A 34 -9.24 23.94 -6.65
N ARG A 35 -9.70 23.42 -7.80
CA ARG A 35 -10.39 22.12 -7.87
C ARG A 35 -9.48 20.96 -7.44
N GLY A 36 -8.22 21.00 -7.86
CA GLY A 36 -7.19 20.02 -7.49
C GLY A 36 -6.90 19.99 -5.99
N VAL A 37 -6.76 21.15 -5.34
CA VAL A 37 -6.55 21.26 -3.89
C VAL A 37 -7.74 20.69 -3.13
N GLY A 38 -8.98 21.05 -3.52
CA GLY A 38 -10.19 20.48 -2.90
C GLY A 38 -10.30 18.96 -3.07
N ALA A 39 -9.91 18.43 -4.23
CA ALA A 39 -9.87 16.98 -4.47
C ALA A 39 -8.80 16.29 -3.59
N LEU A 40 -7.66 16.93 -3.38
CA LEU A 40 -6.56 16.42 -2.58
C LEU A 40 -6.90 16.40 -1.08
N GLU A 41 -7.56 17.45 -0.58
CA GLU A 41 -8.12 17.46 0.78
C GLU A 41 -9.15 16.34 0.99
N GLN A 42 -10.04 16.12 0.02
CA GLN A 42 -11.02 15.03 0.09
C GLN A 42 -10.35 13.65 0.07
N PHE A 43 -9.25 13.51 -0.65
CA PHE A 43 -8.43 12.30 -0.62
C PHE A 43 -7.77 12.11 0.75
N GLN A 44 -7.14 13.16 1.31
CA GLN A 44 -6.54 13.13 2.64
C GLN A 44 -7.54 12.66 3.71
N ARG A 45 -8.77 13.21 3.69
CA ARG A 45 -9.83 12.80 4.62
C ARG A 45 -10.16 11.31 4.52
N ARG A 46 -10.21 10.75 3.31
CA ARG A 46 -10.46 9.32 3.09
C ARG A 46 -9.31 8.45 3.58
N VAL A 47 -8.07 8.87 3.34
CA VAL A 47 -6.88 8.15 3.83
C VAL A 47 -6.82 8.16 5.36
N ASN A 48 -7.10 9.31 5.99
CA ASN A 48 -7.18 9.42 7.45
C ASN A 48 -8.31 8.56 8.05
N ALA A 49 -9.48 8.55 7.41
CA ALA A 49 -10.58 7.68 7.83
C ALA A 49 -10.16 6.20 7.76
N LEU A 50 -9.51 5.79 6.67
CA LEU A 50 -9.02 4.43 6.50
C LEU A 50 -7.95 4.07 7.55
N LEU A 51 -7.04 4.99 7.89
CA LEU A 51 -6.09 4.78 8.98
C LEU A 51 -6.80 4.58 10.31
N ALA A 52 -7.78 5.43 10.63
CA ALA A 52 -8.56 5.33 11.86
C ALA A 52 -9.35 4.01 11.93
N ASP A 53 -10.00 3.62 10.83
CA ASP A 53 -10.74 2.36 10.72
C ASP A 53 -9.80 1.16 10.88
N PHE A 54 -8.62 1.21 10.25
CA PHE A 54 -7.60 0.17 10.37
C PHE A 54 -7.11 0.02 11.82
N GLU A 55 -6.75 1.12 12.49
CA GLU A 55 -6.34 1.10 13.91
C GLU A 55 -7.46 0.68 14.86
N GLY A 56 -8.70 1.05 14.55
CA GLY A 56 -9.89 0.66 15.32
C GLY A 56 -10.28 -0.80 15.12
N SER A 57 -9.85 -1.42 14.01
CA SER A 57 -10.16 -2.81 13.68
C SER A 57 -9.42 -3.82 14.58
N PRO A 58 -9.82 -5.09 14.59
CA PRO A 58 -9.06 -6.17 15.23
C PRO A 58 -7.64 -6.33 14.67
N ALA A 59 -7.39 -5.87 13.44
CA ALA A 59 -6.09 -5.86 12.79
C ALA A 59 -5.25 -4.62 13.14
N GLY A 60 -5.76 -3.69 13.93
CA GLY A 60 -5.03 -2.51 14.38
C GLY A 60 -3.75 -2.91 15.13
N ARG A 61 -2.69 -2.12 14.95
CA ARG A 61 -1.33 -2.44 15.42
C ARG A 61 -1.30 -2.83 16.90
N SER A 62 -1.98 -2.02 17.73
CA SER A 62 -2.07 -2.26 19.17
C SER A 62 -2.94 -3.46 19.53
N LYS A 63 -4.00 -3.73 18.76
CA LYS A 63 -4.92 -4.86 19.01
C LYS A 63 -4.25 -6.18 18.70
N VAL A 64 -3.59 -6.28 17.55
CA VAL A 64 -2.82 -7.47 17.17
C VAL A 64 -1.70 -7.70 18.17
N ALA A 65 -0.94 -6.66 18.54
CA ALA A 65 0.14 -6.77 19.52
C ALA A 65 -0.32 -7.19 20.93
N ALA A 66 -1.58 -6.94 21.29
CA ALA A 66 -2.16 -7.33 22.58
C ALA A 66 -2.62 -8.80 22.60
N GLN A 67 -2.84 -9.44 21.44
CA GLN A 67 -3.25 -10.84 21.37
C GLN A 67 -2.06 -11.76 21.64
N LYS A 68 -1.68 -11.90 22.91
CA LYS A 68 -0.61 -12.79 23.35
C LYS A 68 -1.19 -14.01 24.06
N VAL A 69 -0.74 -15.19 23.66
CA VAL A 69 -1.03 -16.45 24.35
C VAL A 69 0.18 -16.81 25.19
N SER A 70 -0.02 -17.16 26.46
CA SER A 70 1.07 -17.64 27.31
C SER A 70 1.31 -19.13 27.09
N ARG A 71 2.56 -19.60 27.17
CA ARG A 71 2.90 -21.03 27.10
C ARG A 71 2.14 -21.86 28.14
N ALA A 72 1.95 -21.29 29.34
CA ALA A 72 1.19 -21.91 30.43
C ALA A 72 -0.29 -22.15 30.07
N SER A 73 -0.87 -21.33 29.18
CA SER A 73 -2.24 -21.53 28.67
C SER A 73 -2.36 -22.75 27.75
N LEU A 74 -1.27 -23.20 27.15
CA LEU A 74 -1.23 -24.33 26.20
C LEU A 74 -0.84 -25.66 26.87
N SER A 75 -0.35 -25.62 28.11
CA SER A 75 0.18 -26.78 28.82
C SER A 75 -0.36 -26.95 30.25
N GLY A 76 -1.11 -25.98 30.78
CA GLY A 76 -1.47 -25.94 32.19
C GLY A 76 -0.31 -25.48 33.07
N GLN A 77 -0.62 -24.92 34.24
CA GLN A 77 0.40 -24.57 35.22
C GLN A 77 1.05 -25.87 35.72
N ASN A 78 2.34 -26.07 35.41
CA ASN A 78 3.18 -27.20 35.85
C ASN A 78 3.10 -28.52 35.06
N ALA A 79 2.57 -28.56 33.83
CA ALA A 79 2.74 -29.73 32.95
C ALA A 79 3.81 -29.50 31.87
N CYS A 80 4.78 -30.42 31.77
CA CYS A 80 5.73 -30.46 30.66
C CYS A 80 5.12 -31.21 29.47
N PHE A 81 4.26 -30.54 28.72
CA PHE A 81 3.83 -31.02 27.40
C PHE A 81 4.75 -30.42 26.34
N ALA A 82 5.67 -31.22 25.80
CA ALA A 82 6.69 -30.74 24.85
C ALA A 82 6.08 -30.25 23.54
N GLU A 83 4.95 -30.82 23.14
CA GLU A 83 4.20 -30.43 21.95
C GLU A 83 3.55 -29.04 22.11
N ALA A 84 3.28 -28.58 23.35
CA ALA A 84 2.85 -27.21 23.61
C ALA A 84 3.94 -26.19 23.25
N ASP A 85 5.23 -26.55 23.37
CA ASP A 85 6.34 -25.67 23.03
C ASP A 85 6.44 -25.45 21.51
N GLY A 86 6.17 -26.51 20.73
CA GLY A 86 6.09 -26.42 19.26
C GLY A 86 4.94 -25.51 18.81
N LEU A 87 3.75 -25.71 19.37
CA LEU A 87 2.59 -24.86 19.06
C LEU A 87 2.82 -23.41 19.50
N TYR A 88 3.38 -23.18 20.69
CA TYR A 88 3.72 -21.85 21.19
C TYR A 88 4.71 -21.14 20.27
N THR A 89 5.73 -21.85 19.79
CA THR A 89 6.73 -21.32 18.85
C THR A 89 6.07 -20.89 17.54
N GLN A 90 5.23 -21.74 16.95
CA GLN A 90 4.54 -21.38 15.70
C GLN A 90 3.53 -20.26 15.88
N TYR A 91 2.80 -20.24 16.99
CA TYR A 91 1.91 -19.15 17.32
C TYR A 91 2.67 -17.82 17.37
N ASN A 92 3.78 -17.76 18.10
CA ASN A 92 4.58 -16.54 18.23
C ASN A 92 5.13 -16.08 16.89
N ARG A 93 5.62 -17.00 16.05
CA ARG A 93 6.10 -16.65 14.71
C ARG A 93 5.01 -15.96 13.86
N VAL A 94 3.79 -16.52 13.87
CA VAL A 94 2.66 -15.93 13.14
C VAL A 94 2.25 -14.60 13.77
N HIS A 95 2.15 -14.55 15.09
CA HIS A 95 1.81 -13.33 15.83
C HIS A 95 2.80 -12.20 15.52
N GLU A 96 4.11 -12.44 15.60
CA GLU A 96 5.15 -11.48 15.25
C GLU A 96 5.02 -10.99 13.81
N SER A 97 4.78 -11.91 12.87
CA SER A 97 4.58 -11.58 11.46
C SER A 97 3.36 -10.68 11.25
N LEU A 98 2.25 -10.97 11.94
CA LEU A 98 1.03 -10.16 11.86
C LEU A 98 1.20 -8.79 12.51
N VAL A 99 1.91 -8.70 13.64
CA VAL A 99 2.25 -7.43 14.29
C VAL A 99 3.11 -6.57 13.36
N ALA A 100 4.15 -7.15 12.76
CA ALA A 100 5.03 -6.45 11.84
C ALA A 100 4.27 -5.96 10.60
N LEU A 101 3.43 -6.81 10.00
CA LEU A 101 2.62 -6.45 8.85
C LEU A 101 1.65 -5.31 9.16
N SER A 102 0.92 -5.44 10.28
CA SER A 102 -0.05 -4.42 10.70
C SER A 102 0.65 -3.09 10.96
N LYS A 103 1.86 -3.14 11.52
CA LYS A 103 2.71 -1.96 11.74
C LYS A 103 3.08 -1.28 10.43
N SER A 104 3.69 -2.02 9.51
CA SER A 104 4.13 -1.49 8.22
C SER A 104 2.97 -0.92 7.42
N LEU A 105 1.80 -1.58 7.43
CA LEU A 105 0.60 -1.07 6.75
C LEU A 105 0.12 0.27 7.34
N GLY A 106 0.01 0.37 8.67
CA GLY A 106 -0.37 1.62 9.32
C GLY A 106 0.61 2.76 8.99
N ASP A 107 1.90 2.44 8.95
CA ASP A 107 2.96 3.39 8.60
C ASP A 107 2.87 3.88 7.14
N GLN A 108 2.58 2.98 6.20
CA GLN A 108 2.39 3.33 4.79
C GLN A 108 1.17 4.24 4.57
N ILE A 109 0.07 4.01 5.29
CA ILE A 109 -1.15 4.83 5.21
C ILE A 109 -0.90 6.21 5.84
N GLU A 110 -0.21 6.28 6.98
CA GLU A 110 0.16 7.54 7.65
C GLU A 110 1.11 8.36 6.76
N TYR A 111 2.13 7.71 6.18
CA TYR A 111 3.04 8.34 5.21
C TYR A 111 2.29 8.95 4.02
N LEU A 112 1.34 8.20 3.44
CA LEU A 112 0.51 8.69 2.34
C LEU A 112 -0.33 9.91 2.76
N SER A 113 -0.95 9.86 3.94
CA SER A 113 -1.75 10.98 4.45
C SER A 113 -0.93 12.26 4.62
N LEU A 114 0.28 12.14 5.19
CA LEU A 114 1.19 13.26 5.37
C LEU A 114 1.70 13.82 4.02
N GLY A 115 2.05 12.96 3.07
CA GLY A 115 2.48 13.38 1.73
C GLY A 115 1.39 14.13 0.97
N VAL A 116 0.15 13.65 1.06
CA VAL A 116 -1.04 14.31 0.49
C VAL A 116 -1.31 15.65 1.16
N HIS A 117 -1.21 15.70 2.50
CA HIS A 117 -1.38 16.95 3.24
C HIS A 117 -0.33 17.99 2.82
N ALA A 118 0.94 17.58 2.72
CA ALA A 118 2.03 18.43 2.29
C ALA A 118 1.84 18.96 0.86
N ALA A 119 1.30 18.15 -0.04
CA ALA A 119 0.96 18.57 -1.40
C ALA A 119 -0.25 19.52 -1.46
N ALA A 120 -1.18 19.44 -0.50
CA ALA A 120 -2.38 20.28 -0.46
C ALA A 120 -2.09 21.70 0.06
N VAL A 121 -1.31 21.82 1.13
CA VAL A 121 -0.98 23.13 1.74
C VAL A 121 0.31 23.74 1.19
N GLY A 122 1.12 22.95 0.47
CA GLY A 122 2.46 23.31 0.01
C GLY A 122 3.48 23.05 1.11
N PHE A 123 4.62 22.44 0.76
CA PHE A 123 5.60 21.93 1.72
C PHE A 123 6.13 23.00 2.69
N ASP A 124 6.22 24.26 2.26
CA ASP A 124 6.66 25.40 3.07
C ASP A 124 5.64 25.81 4.15
N ASN A 125 4.36 25.50 3.93
CA ASN A 125 3.26 25.81 4.87
C ASN A 125 2.93 24.64 5.81
N VAL A 126 3.59 23.49 5.65
CA VAL A 126 3.44 22.34 6.56
C VAL A 126 4.10 22.67 7.89
N ASP A 127 3.47 22.27 8.99
CA ASP A 127 4.04 22.40 10.33
C ASP A 127 5.25 21.48 10.52
N ASP A 128 6.16 21.87 11.42
CA ASP A 128 7.39 21.13 11.67
C ASP A 128 7.15 19.72 12.24
N ASP A 129 6.03 19.50 12.97
CA ASP A 129 5.69 18.17 13.48
C ASP A 129 5.33 17.21 12.34
N THR A 130 4.45 17.64 11.42
CA THR A 130 4.13 16.86 10.21
C THR A 130 5.37 16.56 9.38
N ARG A 131 6.27 17.54 9.16
CA ARG A 131 7.53 17.29 8.43
C ARG A 131 8.39 16.25 9.15
N ARG A 132 8.60 16.42 10.47
CA ARG A 132 9.38 15.49 11.29
C ARG A 132 8.79 14.09 11.23
N ARG A 133 7.48 13.97 11.33
CA ARG A 133 6.76 12.70 11.34
C ARG A 133 6.84 11.99 9.99
N PHE A 134 6.73 12.75 8.89
CA PHE A 134 6.93 12.23 7.54
C PHE A 134 8.32 11.59 7.39
N TYR A 135 9.39 12.30 7.76
CA TYR A 135 10.76 11.76 7.68
C TYR A 135 10.98 10.57 8.62
N THR A 136 10.38 10.60 9.81
CA THR A 136 10.47 9.49 10.77
C THR A 136 9.86 8.21 10.20
N ILE A 137 8.70 8.32 9.55
CA ILE A 137 8.03 7.17 8.96
C ILE A 137 8.76 6.72 7.69
N GLN A 138 9.20 7.66 6.85
CA GLN A 138 9.97 7.38 5.65
C GLN A 138 11.22 6.55 5.96
N THR A 139 12.04 7.03 6.89
CA THR A 139 13.28 6.34 7.30
C THR A 139 13.02 4.94 7.83
N ARG A 140 11.94 4.76 8.59
CA ARG A 140 11.52 3.43 9.07
C ARG A 140 11.10 2.50 7.94
N LEU A 141 10.30 2.97 6.99
CA LEU A 141 9.85 2.16 5.84
C LEU A 141 11.00 1.77 4.93
N ASP A 142 11.97 2.68 4.72
CA ASP A 142 13.17 2.37 3.93
C ASP A 142 14.03 1.31 4.63
N ALA A 143 14.23 1.42 5.94
CA ALA A 143 14.94 0.40 6.72
C ALA A 143 14.24 -0.97 6.68
N GLU A 144 12.90 -1.01 6.78
CA GLU A 144 12.11 -2.24 6.65
C GLU A 144 12.30 -2.89 5.26
N ARG A 145 12.27 -2.07 4.20
CA ARG A 145 12.49 -2.54 2.83
C ARG A 145 13.91 -3.09 2.65
N GLU A 146 14.92 -2.40 3.14
CA GLU A 146 16.32 -2.84 3.09
C GLU A 146 16.53 -4.16 3.85
N ALA A 147 15.96 -4.29 5.05
CA ALA A 147 16.01 -5.52 5.83
C ALA A 147 15.36 -6.70 5.08
N ALA A 148 14.18 -6.49 4.49
CA ALA A 148 13.54 -7.50 3.66
C ALA A 148 14.41 -7.90 2.45
N HIS A 149 14.99 -6.94 1.73
CA HIS A 149 15.91 -7.25 0.64
C HIS A 149 17.14 -8.05 1.09
N ALA A 150 17.70 -7.73 2.26
CA ALA A 150 18.84 -8.45 2.82
C ALA A 150 18.50 -9.90 3.18
N GLU A 151 17.32 -10.15 3.77
CA GLU A 151 16.85 -11.51 4.08
C GLU A 151 16.64 -12.35 2.81
N HIS A 152 16.01 -11.78 1.78
CA HIS A 152 15.81 -12.45 0.50
C HIS A 152 17.13 -12.76 -0.23
N ALA A 153 18.11 -11.85 -0.13
CA ALA A 153 19.45 -12.06 -0.70
C ALA A 153 20.22 -13.19 0.02
N GLN A 154 20.04 -13.33 1.33
CA GLN A 154 20.66 -14.41 2.12
C GLN A 154 19.99 -15.76 1.87
N ALA A 155 18.66 -15.81 1.76
CA ALA A 155 17.92 -17.02 1.40
C ALA A 155 18.29 -17.53 -0.01
N GLY A 156 18.53 -16.62 -0.97
CA GLY A 156 19.00 -16.98 -2.32
C GLY A 156 20.43 -17.56 -2.36
N LYS A 157 21.27 -17.29 -1.35
CA LYS A 157 22.62 -17.87 -1.24
C LYS A 157 22.64 -19.23 -0.52
N ALA A 158 21.64 -19.54 0.29
CA ALA A 158 21.51 -20.83 0.99
C ALA A 158 20.84 -21.94 0.14
N GLY A 159 20.28 -21.59 -1.02
CA GLY A 159 19.48 -22.49 -1.86
C GLY A 159 20.10 -22.93 -3.18
N LYS A 160 21.43 -23.04 -3.30
CA LYS A 160 22.05 -23.64 -4.50
C LYS A 160 22.16 -25.16 -4.30
N PRO A 161 21.28 -25.99 -4.87
CA PRO A 161 21.54 -27.42 -4.93
C PRO A 161 22.81 -27.63 -5.77
N GLU A 162 23.74 -28.36 -5.17
CA GLU A 162 24.97 -28.82 -5.80
C GLU A 162 24.58 -29.66 -7.02
N GLN A 163 24.77 -29.09 -8.23
CA GLN A 163 24.59 -29.85 -9.46
C GLN A 163 25.63 -30.98 -9.47
N PRO A 164 25.23 -32.24 -9.71
CA PRO A 164 26.19 -33.33 -9.76
C PRO A 164 27.11 -33.08 -10.94
N ARG A 165 28.43 -33.07 -10.68
CA ARG A 165 29.46 -33.01 -11.70
C ARG A 165 29.33 -34.25 -12.58
N SER A 166 28.92 -34.06 -13.83
CA SER A 166 29.01 -35.09 -14.86
C SER A 166 30.45 -35.19 -15.32
N ASP A 167 31.26 -35.91 -14.55
CA ASP A 167 32.55 -36.44 -15.00
C ASP A 167 32.28 -37.65 -15.89
N THR A 168 32.17 -37.45 -17.20
CA THR A 168 32.39 -38.53 -18.17
C THR A 168 33.33 -38.04 -19.25
N ASN A 169 34.62 -38.14 -18.93
CA ASN A 169 35.70 -38.15 -19.90
C ASN A 169 35.67 -39.54 -20.57
N GLY A 170 35.03 -39.63 -21.74
CA GLY A 170 35.01 -40.83 -22.58
C GLY A 170 35.56 -40.45 -23.97
N PRO A 171 36.54 -41.19 -24.53
CA PRO A 171 37.16 -40.82 -25.79
C PRO A 171 36.15 -40.82 -26.94
N SER A 172 36.05 -39.68 -27.62
CA SER A 172 35.26 -39.51 -28.85
C SER A 172 35.82 -40.41 -29.94
N ALA A 173 35.07 -41.44 -30.32
CA ALA A 173 35.42 -42.41 -31.36
C ALA A 173 34.68 -42.10 -32.68
N TYR A 174 34.73 -40.84 -33.13
CA TYR A 174 34.08 -40.41 -34.38
C TYR A 174 34.97 -39.42 -35.15
N ASP A 175 36.20 -39.83 -35.48
CA ASP A 175 37.06 -39.12 -36.42
C ASP A 175 37.70 -40.14 -37.38
N ASP A 176 36.88 -40.86 -38.15
CA ASP A 176 37.35 -41.53 -39.38
C ASP A 176 36.16 -42.06 -40.18
N LEU A 177 35.52 -41.22 -41.01
CA LEU A 177 34.85 -41.65 -42.25
C LEU A 177 34.61 -40.44 -43.18
N GLY A 178 35.57 -40.23 -44.10
CA GLY A 178 35.31 -39.78 -45.46
C GLY A 178 35.60 -38.32 -45.80
N ASP A 179 36.64 -38.07 -46.61
CA ASP A 179 36.50 -37.64 -48.01
C ASP A 179 37.87 -37.63 -48.75
N SER A 180 37.89 -38.28 -49.93
CA SER A 180 38.82 -38.19 -51.07
C SER A 180 40.30 -38.63 -50.93
#